data_AF-A0AAV3NXK9-F1
#
_entry.id   AF-A0AAV3NXK9-F1
#
_cell.length_a   1.000
_cell.length_b   1.000
_cell.length_c   1.000
_cell.angle_alpha   90.00
_cell.angle_beta   90.00
_cell.angle_gamma   90.00
#
_symmetry.space_group_name_H-M   'P 1'
#
loop_
_entity.id
_entity.type
_entity.pdbx_description
1 polymer ?
#
loop_
_entity_poly.entity_id
_entity_poly.type
_entity_poly.pdbx_seq_one_letter_code
_entity_poly.pdbx_strand_id
1 'polypeptide(L)'
;MPKALRRLFATILIYTNPYDVRKLWDDSFNAMVEDYPRASDTNNVFIKNKLLNDISKLLEQHNKKLKEFAGLPQMIEGFEELTTISIMIEDELTIPVSNEDITCIKMLNTGQLEAFNTIKRSIVEKESRTFFVDGPGGIGKTYLYLAFLAYFTEQ
;
A
#
# COMPACT_ATOMS: atom_id res chain seq x y z
N MET A 1 -3.07 -11.27 -10.39
CA MET A 1 -2.74 -10.76 -9.03
C MET A 1 -1.34 -10.16 -8.96
N PRO A 2 -1.00 -9.11 -9.73
CA PRO A 2 0.42 -8.73 -9.91
C PRO A 2 0.98 -7.88 -8.77
N LYS A 3 0.17 -6.97 -8.19
CA LYS A 3 0.55 -6.17 -7.01
C LYS A 3 0.99 -7.04 -5.81
N ALA A 4 0.23 -8.09 -5.50
CA ALA A 4 0.57 -9.03 -4.43
C ALA A 4 1.90 -9.74 -4.69
N LEU A 5 2.20 -10.07 -5.95
CA LEU A 5 3.46 -10.70 -6.32
C LEU A 5 4.64 -9.74 -6.18
N ARG A 6 4.49 -8.46 -6.53
CA ARG A 6 5.53 -7.43 -6.28
C ARG A 6 5.86 -7.30 -4.79
N ARG A 7 4.84 -7.31 -3.93
CA ARG A 7 4.99 -7.32 -2.47
C ARG A 7 5.71 -8.56 -1.97
N LEU A 8 5.34 -9.74 -2.46
CA LEU A 8 6.02 -10.98 -2.12
C LEU A 8 7.49 -10.94 -2.55
N PHE A 9 7.77 -10.49 -3.77
CA PHE A 9 9.14 -10.32 -4.28
C PHE A 9 9.96 -9.39 -3.38
N ALA A 10 9.44 -8.20 -3.05
CA ALA A 10 10.13 -7.27 -2.15
C ALA A 10 10.34 -7.88 -0.75
N THR A 11 9.35 -8.59 -0.21
CA THR A 11 9.43 -9.29 1.08
C THR A 11 10.54 -10.34 1.07
N ILE A 12 10.66 -11.13 0.01
CA ILE A 12 11.72 -12.11 -0.16
C ILE A 12 13.09 -11.40 -0.14
N LEU A 13 13.24 -10.31 -0.91
CA LEU A 13 14.49 -9.52 -0.89
C LEU A 13 14.83 -9.04 0.52
N ILE A 14 13.88 -8.45 1.23
CA ILE A 14 14.09 -7.85 2.55
C ILE A 14 14.49 -8.91 3.60
N TYR A 15 13.80 -10.04 3.64
CA TYR A 15 13.88 -10.97 4.77
C TYR A 15 14.67 -12.25 4.51
N THR A 16 14.93 -12.61 3.26
CA THR A 16 15.52 -13.93 2.95
C THR A 16 16.94 -13.88 2.40
N ASN A 17 17.42 -12.70 1.98
CA ASN A 17 18.71 -12.53 1.30
C ASN A 17 18.97 -13.63 0.24
N PRO A 18 18.15 -13.66 -0.82
CA PRO A 18 18.17 -14.78 -1.77
C PRO A 18 19.52 -14.89 -2.48
N TYR A 19 19.96 -16.13 -2.70
CA TYR A 19 21.26 -16.45 -3.31
C TYR A 19 21.38 -15.96 -4.76
N ASP A 20 20.28 -16.01 -5.52
CA ASP A 20 20.25 -15.59 -6.94
C ASP A 20 19.07 -14.65 -7.21
N VAL A 21 19.29 -13.37 -6.89
CA VAL A 21 18.32 -12.29 -7.13
C VAL A 21 18.00 -12.13 -8.62
N ARG A 22 18.97 -12.38 -9.50
CA ARG A 22 18.78 -12.21 -10.94
C ARG A 22 17.81 -13.24 -11.49
N LYS A 23 18.02 -14.51 -11.14
CA LYS A 23 17.09 -15.57 -11.52
C LYS A 23 15.70 -15.35 -10.94
N LEU A 24 15.60 -14.96 -9.66
CA LEU A 24 14.32 -14.64 -9.04
C LEU A 24 13.59 -13.53 -9.80
N TRP A 25 14.30 -12.48 -10.22
CA TRP A 25 13.74 -11.41 -11.05
C TRP A 25 13.25 -11.94 -12.39
N ASP A 26 14.08 -12.65 -13.14
CA ASP A 26 13.74 -13.13 -14.48
C ASP A 26 12.55 -14.11 -14.46
N ASP A 27 12.49 -15.00 -13.46
CA ASP A 27 11.41 -15.98 -13.29
C ASP A 27 10.07 -15.32 -12.91
N SER A 28 10.11 -14.24 -12.13
CA SER A 28 8.90 -13.57 -11.62
C SER A 28 8.46 -12.35 -12.43
N PHE A 29 9.31 -11.81 -13.31
CA PHE A 29 9.09 -10.57 -14.05
C PHE A 29 7.75 -10.53 -14.77
N ASN A 30 7.47 -11.53 -15.61
CA ASN A 30 6.27 -11.56 -16.45
C ASN A 30 4.97 -11.55 -15.62
N ALA A 31 4.96 -12.25 -14.49
CA ALA A 31 3.82 -12.31 -13.61
C ALA A 31 3.66 -11.01 -12.79
N MET A 32 4.76 -10.32 -12.48
CA MET A 32 4.73 -9.04 -11.77
C MET A 32 4.25 -7.87 -12.62
N VAL A 33 4.22 -7.97 -13.95
CA VAL A 33 3.86 -6.86 -14.86
C VAL A 33 2.59 -7.13 -15.68
N GLU A 34 1.84 -8.18 -15.34
CA GLU A 34 0.67 -8.64 -16.08
C GLU A 34 -0.45 -7.60 -16.19
N ASP A 35 -0.62 -6.76 -15.17
CA ASP A 35 -1.58 -5.64 -15.08
C ASP A 35 -1.08 -4.33 -15.70
N TYR A 36 0.15 -4.28 -16.24
CA TYR A 36 0.64 -3.09 -16.90
C TYR A 36 0.16 -2.99 -18.35
N PRO A 37 -0.19 -1.79 -18.84
CA PRO A 37 -0.63 -1.59 -20.22
C PRO A 37 0.51 -1.90 -21.21
N ARG A 38 0.20 -2.66 -22.27
CA ARG A 38 1.15 -3.03 -23.33
C ARG A 38 0.84 -2.26 -24.63
N ALA A 39 1.51 -1.12 -24.87
CA ALA A 39 1.37 -0.31 -26.10
C ALA A 39 2.40 -0.53 -27.26
N SER A 40 3.68 -0.88 -27.07
CA SER A 40 4.67 -1.08 -28.15
C SER A 40 5.97 -1.82 -27.74
N ASP A 41 6.93 -2.04 -28.64
CA ASP A 41 8.27 -2.62 -28.34
C ASP A 41 9.12 -1.77 -27.37
N THR A 42 8.92 -0.45 -27.35
CA THR A 42 9.51 0.48 -26.37
C THR A 42 8.96 0.28 -24.96
N ASN A 43 7.86 -0.48 -24.80
CA ASN A 43 7.29 -0.79 -23.49
C ASN A 43 8.24 -1.58 -22.61
N ASN A 44 9.12 -2.43 -23.16
CA ASN A 44 9.89 -3.34 -22.31
C ASN A 44 10.80 -2.57 -21.34
N VAL A 45 11.37 -1.46 -21.80
CA VAL A 45 12.16 -0.55 -20.96
C VAL A 45 11.27 0.19 -19.96
N PHE A 46 10.14 0.71 -20.43
CA PHE A 46 9.17 1.42 -19.59
C PHE A 46 8.61 0.53 -18.47
N ILE A 47 8.10 -0.66 -18.81
CA ILE A 47 7.55 -1.68 -17.91
C ILE A 47 8.59 -2.07 -16.87
N LYS A 48 9.83 -2.27 -17.29
CA LYS A 48 10.93 -2.63 -16.41
C LYS A 48 11.25 -1.52 -15.42
N ASN A 49 11.37 -0.26 -15.88
CA ASN A 49 11.62 0.87 -14.98
C ASN A 49 10.43 1.11 -14.04
N LYS A 50 9.19 0.97 -14.53
CA LYS A 50 7.99 1.08 -13.71
C LYS A 50 7.98 0.02 -12.60
N LEU A 51 8.26 -1.24 -12.94
CA LEU A 51 8.36 -2.31 -11.96
C LEU A 51 9.46 -2.03 -10.94
N LEU A 52 10.63 -1.59 -11.39
CA LEU A 52 11.73 -1.22 -10.48
C LEU A 52 11.31 -0.09 -9.54
N ASN A 53 10.60 0.94 -10.03
CA ASN A 53 10.08 2.02 -9.20
C ASN A 53 9.09 1.51 -8.14
N ASP A 54 8.15 0.64 -8.52
CA ASP A 54 7.20 0.00 -7.59
C ASP A 54 7.93 -0.81 -6.51
N ILE A 55 8.95 -1.59 -6.90
CA ILE A 55 9.78 -2.33 -5.94
C ILE A 55 10.62 -1.37 -5.06
N SER A 56 11.14 -0.26 -5.60
CA SER A 56 11.90 0.73 -4.83
C SER A 56 11.07 1.28 -3.69
N LYS A 57 9.84 1.70 -3.97
CA LYS A 57 8.90 2.23 -2.97
C LYS A 57 8.61 1.21 -1.86
N LEU A 58 8.47 -0.07 -2.21
CA LEU A 58 8.29 -1.15 -1.23
C LEU A 58 9.54 -1.37 -0.36
N LEU A 59 10.73 -1.25 -0.94
CA LEU A 59 12.00 -1.39 -0.21
C LEU A 59 12.27 -0.19 0.71
N GLU A 60 11.93 1.02 0.25
CA GLU A 60 12.13 2.27 0.99
C GLU A 60 11.33 2.32 2.30
N GLN A 61 10.15 1.70 2.32
CA GLN A 61 9.36 1.50 3.56
C GLN A 61 10.13 0.73 4.64
N HIS A 62 11.10 -0.09 4.25
CA HIS A 62 11.97 -0.86 5.13
C HIS A 62 13.40 -0.30 5.21
N ASN A 63 13.60 0.97 4.80
CA ASN A 63 14.90 1.63 4.73
C ASN A 63 15.94 0.89 3.85
N LYS A 64 15.48 0.12 2.87
CA LYS A 64 16.31 -0.60 1.90
C LYS A 64 16.31 0.14 0.56
N LYS A 65 17.43 0.11 -0.15
CA LYS A 65 17.56 0.67 -1.50
C LYS A 65 17.73 -0.46 -2.52
N LEU A 66 17.19 -0.28 -3.73
CA LEU A 66 17.37 -1.25 -4.82
C LEU A 66 18.83 -1.64 -5.07
N LYS A 67 19.74 -0.67 -4.98
CA LYS A 67 21.18 -0.88 -5.18
C LYS A 67 21.85 -1.82 -4.16
N GLU A 68 21.19 -2.12 -3.05
CA GLU A 68 21.69 -3.09 -2.05
C GLU A 68 21.54 -4.54 -2.55
N PHE A 69 20.71 -4.79 -3.55
CA PHE A 69 20.42 -6.12 -4.07
C PHE A 69 21.16 -6.35 -5.40
N ALA A 70 22.36 -6.91 -5.32
CA ALA A 70 23.12 -7.29 -6.50
C ALA A 70 22.34 -8.30 -7.35
N GLY A 71 22.21 -8.04 -8.65
CA GLY A 71 21.45 -8.88 -9.59
C GLY A 71 20.15 -8.25 -10.08
N LEU A 72 19.64 -7.21 -9.40
CA LEU A 72 18.54 -6.41 -9.95
C LEU A 72 19.04 -5.54 -11.12
N PRO A 73 18.20 -5.34 -12.15
CA PRO A 73 18.52 -4.39 -13.19
C PRO A 73 18.57 -2.94 -12.67
N GLN A 74 19.38 -2.11 -13.32
CA GLN A 74 19.43 -0.68 -13.02
C GLN A 74 18.25 0.05 -13.68
N MET A 75 17.66 0.99 -12.94
CA MET A 75 16.74 1.96 -13.52
C MET A 75 17.52 2.93 -14.41
N ILE A 76 16.90 3.32 -15.52
CA ILE A 76 17.43 4.41 -16.36
C ILE A 76 17.16 5.73 -15.62
N GLU A 77 18.18 6.60 -15.57
CA GLU A 77 18.08 7.91 -14.94
C GLU A 77 16.96 8.76 -15.57
N GLY A 78 16.18 9.44 -14.73
CA GLY A 78 15.06 10.30 -15.15
C GLY A 78 13.68 9.64 -15.16
N PHE A 79 13.53 8.39 -14.70
CA PHE A 79 12.24 7.68 -14.61
C PHE A 79 11.62 7.73 -13.19
N GLU A 80 11.78 8.84 -12.48
CA GLU A 80 11.18 8.99 -11.16
C GLU A 80 9.70 9.37 -11.30
N GLU A 81 8.81 8.40 -11.08
CA GLU A 81 7.39 8.66 -10.99
C GLU A 81 7.11 9.37 -9.66
N LEU A 82 6.72 10.65 -9.72
CA LEU A 82 6.38 11.50 -8.58
C LEU A 82 5.05 11.08 -7.94
N THR A 83 4.96 9.85 -7.42
CA THR A 83 3.83 9.45 -6.59
C THR A 83 4.19 9.69 -5.13
N THR A 84 3.56 10.70 -4.53
CA THR A 84 3.77 11.08 -3.12
C THR A 84 3.10 10.11 -2.13
N ILE A 85 2.19 9.25 -2.61
CA ILE A 85 1.42 8.33 -1.77
C ILE A 85 2.15 6.99 -1.65
N SER A 86 2.30 6.50 -0.43
CA SER A 86 2.87 5.18 -0.13
C SER A 86 2.01 4.06 -0.73
N ILE A 87 2.65 3.03 -1.30
CA ILE A 87 1.97 1.84 -1.85
C ILE A 87 1.03 1.20 -0.81
N MET A 88 1.37 1.24 0.49
CA MET A 88 0.49 0.72 1.53
C MET A 88 -0.85 1.46 1.61
N ILE A 89 -0.83 2.78 1.45
CA ILE A 89 -2.05 3.61 1.45
C ILE A 89 -2.84 3.31 0.18
N GLU A 90 -2.17 3.28 -0.97
CA GLU A 90 -2.83 2.97 -2.25
C GLU A 90 -3.55 1.62 -2.20
N ASP A 91 -2.88 0.60 -1.66
CA ASP A 91 -3.46 -0.74 -1.58
C ASP A 91 -4.61 -0.83 -0.55
N GLU A 92 -4.52 -0.11 0.57
CA GLU A 92 -5.65 0.00 1.53
C GLU A 92 -6.88 0.61 0.85
N LEU A 93 -6.68 1.64 0.01
CA LEU A 93 -7.76 2.28 -0.75
C LEU A 93 -8.37 1.37 -1.83
N THR A 94 -7.70 0.28 -2.22
CA THR A 94 -8.28 -0.70 -3.16
C THR A 94 -9.17 -1.74 -2.50
N ILE A 95 -9.20 -1.81 -1.17
CA ILE A 95 -10.05 -2.76 -0.45
C ILE A 95 -11.51 -2.30 -0.57
N PRO A 96 -12.41 -3.12 -1.15
CA PRO A 96 -13.81 -2.76 -1.24
C PRO A 96 -14.43 -2.70 0.16
N VAL A 97 -15.16 -1.63 0.44
CA VAL A 97 -15.96 -1.49 1.65
C VAL A 97 -17.18 -2.40 1.53
N SER A 98 -17.41 -3.25 2.53
CA SER A 98 -18.61 -4.08 2.56
C SER A 98 -19.82 -3.27 3.03
N ASN A 99 -21.03 -3.68 2.63
CA ASN A 99 -22.25 -3.04 3.14
C ASN A 99 -22.35 -3.16 4.66
N GLU A 100 -21.83 -4.25 5.23
CA GLU A 100 -21.71 -4.47 6.66
C GLU A 100 -20.84 -3.36 7.31
N ASP A 101 -19.70 -3.01 6.71
CA ASP A 101 -18.83 -1.94 7.21
C ASP A 101 -19.52 -0.57 7.17
N ILE A 102 -20.31 -0.28 6.13
CA ILE A 102 -21.13 0.94 6.07
C ILE A 102 -22.14 0.98 7.22
N THR A 103 -22.78 -0.16 7.52
CA THR A 103 -23.73 -0.23 8.64
C THR A 103 -23.08 -0.03 10.00
N CYS A 104 -21.76 -0.29 10.12
CA CYS A 104 -21.03 -0.09 11.37
C CYS A 104 -21.10 1.35 11.88
N ILE A 105 -21.12 2.35 10.97
CA ILE A 105 -21.26 3.76 11.33
C ILE A 105 -22.56 4.01 12.10
N LYS A 106 -23.65 3.34 11.74
CA LYS A 106 -24.97 3.49 12.36
C LYS A 106 -25.08 2.73 13.69
N MET A 107 -24.18 1.80 13.95
CA MET A 107 -24.20 0.92 15.12
C MET A 107 -23.13 1.27 16.17
N LEU A 108 -22.37 2.36 15.96
CA LEU A 108 -21.40 2.83 16.93
C LEU A 108 -22.07 3.10 18.27
N ASN A 109 -21.48 2.58 19.35
CA ASN A 109 -21.92 2.95 20.70
C ASN A 109 -21.54 4.42 20.99
N THR A 110 -22.05 4.97 22.09
CA THR A 110 -21.87 6.39 22.43
C THR A 110 -20.41 6.82 22.43
N GLY A 111 -19.51 6.05 23.06
CA GLY A 111 -18.09 6.41 23.15
C GLY A 111 -17.36 6.30 21.80
N GLN A 112 -17.69 5.28 21.01
CA GLN A 112 -17.15 5.14 19.65
C GLN A 112 -17.65 6.27 18.73
N LEU A 113 -18.92 6.65 18.82
CA LEU A 113 -19.51 7.71 18.03
C LEU A 113 -18.90 9.09 18.37
N GLU A 114 -18.62 9.33 19.66
CA GLU A 114 -17.93 10.53 20.10
C GLU A 114 -16.50 10.60 19.53
N ALA A 115 -15.74 9.51 19.63
CA ALA A 115 -14.40 9.41 19.04
C ALA A 115 -14.45 9.60 17.51
N PHE A 116 -15.40 8.96 16.85
CA PHE A 116 -15.63 9.05 15.41
C PHE A 116 -15.86 10.50 14.97
N ASN A 117 -16.84 11.18 15.58
CA ASN A 117 -17.17 12.57 15.23
C ASN A 117 -16.02 13.53 15.52
N THR A 118 -15.30 13.32 16.61
CA THR A 118 -14.16 14.16 16.98
C THR A 118 -13.03 14.07 15.95
N ILE A 119 -12.65 12.86 15.57
CA ILE A 119 -11.61 12.61 14.57
C ILE A 119 -12.07 13.09 13.19
N LYS A 120 -13.31 12.78 12.81
CA LYS A 120 -13.91 13.23 11.54
C LYS A 120 -13.86 14.75 11.41
N ARG A 121 -14.24 15.49 12.45
CA ARG A 121 -14.19 16.95 12.45
C ARG A 121 -12.76 17.46 12.24
N SER A 122 -11.79 16.92 12.97
CA SER A 122 -10.38 17.30 12.84
C SER A 122 -9.85 17.11 11.41
N ILE A 123 -10.28 16.06 10.71
CA ILE A 123 -9.91 15.79 9.32
C ILE A 123 -10.56 16.83 8.38
N VAL A 124 -11.87 17.09 8.54
CA VAL A 124 -12.62 18.07 7.73
C VAL A 124 -12.05 19.48 7.90
N GLU A 125 -11.68 19.85 9.13
CA GLU A 125 -11.09 21.14 9.47
C GLU A 125 -9.59 21.23 9.14
N LYS A 126 -8.99 20.15 8.62
CA LYS A 126 -7.57 20.03 8.27
C LYS A 126 -6.63 20.36 9.42
N GLU A 127 -7.03 20.02 10.64
CA GLU A 127 -6.21 20.24 11.82
C GLU A 127 -5.11 19.18 11.91
N SER A 128 -3.88 19.62 12.22
CA SER A 128 -2.79 18.70 12.51
C SER A 128 -2.89 18.23 13.97
N ARG A 129 -3.53 17.08 14.19
CA ARG A 129 -3.72 16.47 15.53
C ARG A 129 -3.40 14.99 15.51
N THR A 130 -2.97 14.46 16.65
CA THR A 130 -2.77 13.02 16.88
C THR A 130 -3.78 12.54 17.93
N PHE A 131 -4.40 11.39 17.68
CA PHE A 131 -5.41 10.81 18.57
C PHE A 131 -4.97 9.43 19.07
N PHE A 132 -5.26 9.13 20.33
CA PHE A 132 -5.11 7.81 20.91
C PHE A 132 -6.48 7.29 21.30
N VAL A 133 -6.91 6.18 20.69
CA VAL A 133 -8.18 5.53 21.03
C VAL A 133 -7.91 4.42 22.03
N ASP A 134 -8.28 4.66 23.29
CA ASP A 134 -8.21 3.65 24.33
C ASP A 134 -9.59 3.08 24.66
N GLY A 135 -9.61 1.82 25.07
CA GLY A 135 -10.81 1.10 25.45
C GLY A 135 -10.46 -0.30 25.95
N PRO A 136 -11.10 -0.83 27.00
CA PRO A 136 -10.88 -2.19 27.44
C PRO A 136 -11.00 -3.23 26.30
N GLY A 137 -10.34 -4.38 26.46
CA GLY A 137 -10.41 -5.47 25.49
C GLY A 137 -11.85 -5.89 25.21
N GLY A 138 -12.22 -6.06 23.94
CA GLY A 138 -13.56 -6.51 23.54
C GLY A 138 -14.59 -5.41 23.26
N ILE A 139 -14.28 -4.12 23.47
CA ILE A 139 -15.24 -3.02 23.26
C ILE A 139 -15.22 -2.48 21.82
N GLY A 140 -14.91 -3.32 20.84
CA GLY A 140 -15.07 -2.98 19.43
C GLY A 140 -14.18 -1.84 18.91
N LYS A 141 -12.93 -1.71 19.37
CA LYS A 141 -11.96 -0.78 18.75
C LYS A 141 -11.78 -1.05 17.25
N THR A 142 -11.72 -2.33 16.87
CA THR A 142 -11.74 -2.78 15.47
C THR A 142 -13.00 -2.28 14.73
N TYR A 143 -14.15 -2.27 15.40
CA TYR A 143 -15.41 -1.81 14.84
C TYR A 143 -15.37 -0.31 14.49
N LEU A 144 -14.74 0.51 15.36
CA LEU A 144 -14.52 1.93 15.10
C LEU A 144 -13.57 2.16 13.92
N TYR A 145 -12.52 1.34 13.77
CA TYR A 145 -11.60 1.44 12.62
C TYR A 145 -12.28 1.11 11.30
N LEU A 146 -13.13 0.07 11.27
CA LEU A 146 -13.93 -0.28 10.09
C LEU A 146 -14.89 0.85 9.71
N ALA A 147 -15.54 1.49 10.70
CA ALA A 147 -16.41 2.63 10.44
C ALA A 147 -15.65 3.83 9.84
N PHE A 148 -14.41 4.08 10.26
CA PHE A 148 -13.56 5.11 9.64
C PHE A 148 -13.21 4.78 8.20
N LEU A 149 -12.77 3.55 7.93
CA LEU A 149 -12.47 3.10 6.58
C LEU A 149 -13.69 3.30 5.69
N ALA A 150 -14.83 2.72 6.05
CA ALA A 150 -16.08 2.85 5.30
C ALA A 150 -16.45 4.31 5.01
N TYR A 151 -16.33 5.19 6.00
CA TYR A 151 -16.72 6.59 5.83
C TYR A 151 -15.78 7.37 4.90
N PHE A 152 -14.47 7.13 4.96
CA PHE A 152 -13.48 7.93 4.22
C PHE A 152 -13.14 7.38 2.84
N THR A 153 -13.44 6.11 2.56
CA THR A 153 -13.18 5.50 1.25
C THR A 153 -14.39 5.49 0.31
N GLU A 154 -15.62 5.67 0.82
CA GLU A 154 -16.85 5.70 -0.02
C GLU A 154 -17.33 7.11 -0.43
N GLN A 155 -16.64 8.20 -0.06
CA GLN A 155 -17.03 9.57 -0.44
C GLN A 155 -16.42 10.07 -1.73
#